data_AF-A0A1B4PSD5-F1
#
_entry.id   AF-A0A1B4PSD5-F1
#
_cell.length_a   1.000
_cell.length_b   1.000
_cell.length_c   1.000
_cell.angle_alpha   90.00
_cell.angle_beta   90.00
_cell.angle_gamma   90.00
#
_symmetry.space_group_name_H-M   'P 1'
#
loop_
_entity.id
_entity.type
_entity.pdbx_description
1 polymer ?
#
loop_
_entity_poly.entity_id
_entity_poly.type
_entity_poly.pdbx_seq_one_letter_code
_entity_poly.pdbx_strand_id
1 'polypeptide(L)'
;MPINKRGCTAIAALMLTPLAAFAAPAYTAALTLASLSPSVGGTDKATLQLANTGTAPAAAGLTIGMPAGFTADGLTSACGGALTASDATVTLSGATVPAGGACTFTFTTHVPPVASLPPPGARSFSITASTAPNLATLSASTAPTLKGFLGATPGLYSNTWFPSTVRSVAILDLFITPQTDPGPNSNVFWSNQVNSLHGYTGLQSTELVSATEGVGKQFLFSLWGATAAQPGTPASAGIGAGSYCTVSGSATDGSAGAQCRYRYEWQAGHTYRFRITPDANQGPGWFKSNVTDVTNGATGDSFDIGSIYVGTTQTQVPVSSISQWVEYFDWNSSRTSCASVAYTNAQFSVRAYDALGNAVTVPAPSVTVNKTCPASYANASASNGVATLIGGPQQSAAGLVKANGACLTATSGLRDGSPAALGACPTLASVRASGGTHFNPQLWVAAGDGTLQTKSSYCLTAPAPGAAGGALLRTCVPGEADQQWQVTAGPQPGTAQLVSLPTGRCLAPAGSTLGLQPCTAATAVWATPGKSFAY
;
A
#
# COMPACT_ATOMS: atom_id res chain seq x y z
N MET A 1 87.57 -56.70 -30.78
CA MET A 1 87.41 -56.74 -32.25
C MET A 1 85.97 -57.09 -32.57
N PRO A 2 85.28 -56.46 -33.55
CA PRO A 2 85.55 -55.21 -34.27
C PRO A 2 84.35 -54.21 -34.22
N ILE A 3 84.61 -52.88 -34.21
CA ILE A 3 84.43 -51.88 -35.32
C ILE A 3 82.97 -51.36 -35.43
N ASN A 4 82.64 -50.15 -34.93
CA ASN A 4 82.84 -48.79 -35.50
C ASN A 4 81.75 -48.39 -36.52
N LYS A 5 80.92 -47.36 -36.23
CA LYS A 5 80.90 -46.04 -36.91
C LYS A 5 79.62 -45.24 -36.62
N ARG A 6 79.86 -43.93 -36.55
CA ARG A 6 78.96 -42.79 -36.27
C ARG A 6 77.76 -42.70 -37.22
N GLY A 7 76.66 -42.16 -36.70
CA GLY A 7 75.62 -41.47 -37.45
C GLY A 7 74.97 -40.40 -36.58
N CYS A 8 75.25 -39.12 -36.85
CA CYS A 8 74.49 -37.99 -36.31
C CYS A 8 73.10 -37.98 -36.94
N THR A 9 72.06 -38.07 -36.12
CA THR A 9 70.68 -37.83 -36.54
C THR A 9 70.16 -36.61 -35.79
N ALA A 10 69.85 -35.54 -36.53
CA ALA A 10 69.18 -34.37 -36.00
C ALA A 10 67.76 -34.78 -35.54
N ILE A 11 67.49 -34.64 -34.25
CA ILE A 11 66.15 -34.82 -33.69
C ILE A 11 65.41 -33.49 -33.89
N ALA A 12 64.49 -33.47 -34.85
CA ALA A 12 63.46 -32.44 -34.93
C ALA A 12 62.53 -32.62 -33.73
N ALA A 13 62.62 -31.73 -32.75
CA ALA A 13 61.66 -31.65 -31.66
C ALA A 13 60.32 -31.15 -32.23
N LEU A 14 59.44 -32.10 -32.56
CA LEU A 14 58.04 -31.82 -32.85
C LEU A 14 57.41 -31.33 -31.55
N MET A 15 57.27 -30.00 -31.39
CA MET A 15 56.48 -29.43 -30.31
C MET A 15 55.02 -29.83 -30.53
N LEU A 16 54.58 -30.92 -29.90
CA LEU A 16 53.17 -31.14 -29.67
C LEU A 16 52.71 -30.03 -28.73
N THR A 17 52.03 -29.03 -29.28
CA THR A 17 51.16 -28.17 -28.48
C THR A 17 50.21 -29.08 -27.70
N PRO A 18 50.12 -28.93 -26.37
CA PRO A 18 49.16 -29.71 -25.60
C PRO A 18 47.77 -29.42 -26.17
N LEU A 19 47.03 -30.48 -26.49
CA LEU A 19 45.59 -30.40 -26.72
C LEU A 19 45.00 -29.68 -25.50
N ALA A 20 44.70 -28.39 -25.67
CA ALA A 20 43.96 -27.64 -24.68
C ALA A 20 42.66 -28.41 -24.47
N ALA A 21 42.48 -29.00 -23.29
CA ALA A 21 41.21 -29.60 -22.92
C ALA A 21 40.15 -28.52 -23.11
N PHE A 22 39.26 -28.71 -24.09
CA PHE A 22 38.17 -27.77 -24.32
C PHE A 22 37.38 -27.70 -23.02
N ALA A 23 37.44 -26.55 -22.35
CA ALA A 23 36.63 -26.32 -21.16
C ALA A 23 35.17 -26.56 -21.53
N ALA A 24 34.49 -27.44 -20.78
CA ALA A 24 33.08 -27.70 -21.02
C ALA A 24 32.32 -26.36 -20.99
N PRO A 25 31.40 -26.11 -21.93
CA PRO A 25 30.63 -24.88 -21.95
C PRO A 25 29.90 -24.74 -20.62
N ALA A 26 30.01 -23.55 -20.01
CA ALA A 26 29.43 -23.25 -18.72
C ALA A 26 28.81 -21.85 -18.73
N TYR A 27 27.84 -21.63 -17.86
CA TYR A 27 27.19 -20.34 -17.69
C TYR A 27 26.87 -20.08 -16.22
N THR A 28 26.55 -18.83 -15.89
CA THR A 28 26.04 -18.42 -14.58
C THR A 28 24.60 -17.92 -14.71
N ALA A 29 23.84 -17.96 -13.61
CA ALA A 29 22.48 -17.46 -13.56
C ALA A 29 22.26 -16.54 -12.36
N ALA A 30 21.69 -15.35 -12.59
CA ALA A 30 21.30 -14.43 -11.53
C ALA A 30 19.82 -14.10 -11.69
N LEU A 31 19.03 -14.42 -10.67
CA LEU A 31 17.64 -13.98 -10.56
C LEU A 31 17.57 -12.75 -9.66
N THR A 32 16.89 -11.71 -10.12
CA THR A 32 16.58 -10.52 -9.34
C THR A 32 15.08 -10.24 -9.37
N LEU A 33 14.59 -9.63 -8.30
CA LEU A 33 13.23 -9.12 -8.20
C LEU A 33 13.28 -7.59 -8.12
N ALA A 34 12.23 -6.92 -8.58
CA ALA A 34 12.17 -5.46 -8.42
C ALA A 34 11.94 -5.05 -6.96
N SER A 35 11.37 -5.92 -6.11
CA SER A 35 11.28 -5.72 -4.67
C SER A 35 11.64 -6.98 -3.87
N LEU A 36 12.27 -6.79 -2.71
CA LEU A 36 12.43 -7.85 -1.70
C LEU A 36 11.32 -7.83 -0.64
N SER A 37 10.38 -6.90 -0.76
CA SER A 37 9.19 -6.78 0.08
C SER A 37 7.97 -6.47 -0.80
N PRO A 38 7.55 -7.39 -1.68
CA PRO A 38 6.44 -7.14 -2.58
C PRO A 38 5.10 -7.11 -1.81
N SER A 39 4.07 -6.49 -2.39
CA SER A 39 2.74 -6.41 -1.78
C SER A 39 1.97 -7.73 -1.90
N VAL A 40 1.27 -8.12 -0.83
CA VAL A 40 0.43 -9.33 -0.79
C VAL A 40 -0.66 -9.31 -1.86
N GLY A 41 -0.90 -10.42 -2.55
CA GLY A 41 -1.88 -10.47 -3.66
C GLY A 41 -1.54 -9.58 -4.87
N GLY A 42 -0.39 -8.90 -4.86
CA GLY A 42 0.10 -8.06 -5.95
C GLY A 42 1.02 -8.81 -6.91
N THR A 43 1.71 -8.05 -7.75
CA THR A 43 2.70 -8.59 -8.69
C THR A 43 4.07 -7.95 -8.47
N ASP A 44 5.12 -8.67 -8.85
CA ASP A 44 6.48 -8.16 -8.87
C ASP A 44 7.21 -8.63 -10.13
N LYS A 45 8.15 -7.81 -10.64
CA LYS A 45 8.90 -8.15 -11.84
C LYS A 45 10.14 -8.96 -11.46
N ALA A 46 10.31 -10.12 -12.08
CA ALA A 46 11.50 -10.93 -11.98
C ALA A 46 12.36 -10.81 -13.26
N THR A 47 13.67 -10.78 -13.09
CA THR A 47 14.65 -10.76 -14.17
C THR A 47 15.67 -11.87 -13.96
N LEU A 48 15.75 -12.80 -14.92
CA LEU A 48 16.78 -13.83 -14.98
C LEU A 48 17.84 -13.41 -15.98
N GLN A 49 19.06 -13.20 -15.51
CA GLN A 49 20.23 -12.95 -16.34
C GLN A 49 21.10 -14.21 -16.40
N LEU A 50 21.40 -14.66 -17.61
CA LEU A 50 22.39 -15.69 -17.87
C LEU A 50 23.63 -15.04 -18.45
N ALA A 51 24.81 -15.48 -18.03
CA ALA A 51 26.07 -15.02 -18.59
C ALA A 51 27.00 -16.19 -18.90
N ASN A 52 27.70 -16.10 -20.02
CA ASN A 52 28.69 -17.07 -20.46
C ASN A 52 30.01 -16.34 -20.69
N THR A 53 30.98 -16.53 -19.79
CA THR A 53 32.33 -15.95 -19.93
C THR A 53 33.27 -16.84 -20.72
N GLY A 54 32.80 -18.02 -21.15
CA GLY A 54 33.55 -18.95 -21.98
C GLY A 54 33.64 -18.52 -23.44
N THR A 55 34.43 -19.27 -24.20
CA THR A 55 34.76 -19.00 -25.60
C THR A 55 33.86 -19.75 -26.59
N ALA A 56 32.97 -20.62 -26.10
CA ALA A 56 32.00 -21.36 -26.91
C ALA A 56 30.56 -21.07 -26.43
N PRO A 57 29.54 -21.13 -27.32
CA PRO A 57 28.14 -20.98 -26.92
C PRO A 57 27.74 -22.02 -25.85
N ALA A 58 26.91 -21.60 -24.90
CA ALA A 58 26.46 -22.45 -23.80
C ALA A 58 24.94 -22.69 -23.91
N ALA A 59 24.55 -23.95 -24.20
CA ALA A 59 23.14 -24.35 -24.15
C ALA A 59 22.66 -24.38 -22.70
N ALA A 60 21.76 -23.47 -22.32
CA ALA A 60 21.30 -23.29 -20.95
C ALA A 60 19.91 -23.91 -20.73
N GLY A 61 19.76 -24.58 -19.60
CA GLY A 61 18.48 -25.11 -19.12
C GLY A 61 18.48 -25.15 -17.60
N LEU A 62 17.42 -24.61 -17.00
CA LEU A 62 17.30 -24.52 -15.54
C LEU A 62 15.84 -24.45 -15.11
N THR A 63 15.64 -24.64 -13.82
CA THR A 63 14.36 -24.48 -13.15
C THR A 63 14.51 -23.48 -12.01
N ILE A 64 13.61 -22.51 -11.96
CA ILE A 64 13.47 -21.56 -10.85
C ILE A 64 12.36 -22.09 -9.95
N GLY A 65 12.69 -22.37 -8.69
CA GLY A 65 11.71 -22.62 -7.65
C GLY A 65 11.32 -21.31 -6.97
N MET A 66 10.03 -21.06 -6.86
CA MET A 66 9.46 -19.92 -6.14
C MET A 66 8.92 -20.38 -4.77
N PRO A 67 8.81 -19.48 -3.79
CA PRO A 67 8.12 -19.78 -2.54
C PRO A 67 6.70 -20.31 -2.77
N ALA A 68 6.20 -21.13 -1.83
CA ALA A 68 4.85 -21.69 -1.94
C ALA A 68 3.79 -20.58 -2.10
N GLY A 69 2.79 -20.85 -2.95
CA GLY A 69 1.69 -19.93 -3.26
C GLY A 69 1.99 -18.88 -4.34
N PHE A 70 3.26 -18.72 -4.75
CA PHE A 70 3.60 -17.87 -5.89
C PHE A 70 3.26 -18.54 -7.22
N THR A 71 2.89 -17.73 -8.20
CA THR A 71 2.77 -18.13 -9.60
C THR A 71 3.50 -17.13 -10.50
N ALA A 72 3.66 -17.45 -11.78
CA ALA A 72 4.33 -16.57 -12.73
C ALA A 72 3.66 -16.55 -14.11
N ASP A 73 3.68 -15.38 -14.76
CA ASP A 73 3.26 -15.17 -16.15
C ASP A 73 4.11 -14.09 -16.84
N GLY A 74 3.66 -13.56 -17.98
CA GLY A 74 4.37 -12.48 -18.68
C GLY A 74 5.77 -12.88 -19.13
N LEU A 75 5.95 -14.16 -19.44
CA LEU A 75 7.22 -14.80 -19.73
C LEU A 75 7.79 -14.30 -21.06
N THR A 76 9.02 -13.78 -21.05
CA THR A 76 9.72 -13.37 -22.28
C THR A 76 10.67 -14.44 -22.79
N SER A 77 10.91 -14.48 -24.10
CA SER A 77 11.97 -15.27 -24.71
C SER A 77 13.23 -14.42 -24.96
N ALA A 78 14.40 -15.08 -24.91
CA ALA A 78 15.68 -14.48 -25.24
C ALA A 78 16.67 -15.57 -25.67
N CYS A 79 17.62 -15.23 -26.55
CA CYS A 79 18.66 -16.15 -27.02
C CYS A 79 18.13 -17.51 -27.52
N GLY A 80 16.99 -17.49 -28.22
CA GLY A 80 16.30 -18.67 -28.72
C GLY A 80 15.59 -19.52 -27.67
N GLY A 81 15.75 -19.21 -26.37
CA GLY A 81 15.13 -19.95 -25.27
C GLY A 81 13.75 -19.45 -24.90
N ALA A 82 12.96 -20.34 -24.32
CA ALA A 82 11.62 -20.08 -23.82
C ALA A 82 11.51 -20.39 -22.33
N LEU A 83 10.78 -19.53 -21.62
CA LEU A 83 10.34 -19.78 -20.26
C LEU A 83 8.92 -20.37 -20.28
N THR A 84 8.68 -21.35 -19.42
CA THR A 84 7.35 -21.89 -19.13
C THR A 84 7.11 -21.86 -17.62
N ALA A 85 5.87 -21.62 -17.19
CA ALA A 85 5.50 -21.59 -15.78
C ALA A 85 4.50 -22.69 -15.45
N SER A 86 4.66 -23.31 -14.29
CA SER A 86 3.73 -24.25 -13.69
C SER A 86 3.76 -24.06 -12.17
N ASP A 87 2.65 -23.61 -11.60
CA ASP A 87 2.54 -23.29 -10.17
C ASP A 87 3.71 -22.41 -9.68
N ALA A 88 4.41 -22.86 -8.63
CA ALA A 88 5.55 -22.20 -8.04
C ALA A 88 6.88 -22.44 -8.79
N THR A 89 6.84 -22.83 -10.06
CA THR A 89 8.03 -23.19 -10.84
C THR A 89 8.07 -22.49 -12.19
N VAL A 90 9.24 -21.97 -12.58
CA VAL A 90 9.51 -21.46 -13.94
C VAL A 90 10.67 -22.24 -14.55
N THR A 91 10.48 -22.82 -15.73
CA THR A 91 11.49 -23.63 -16.42
C THR A 91 11.99 -22.93 -17.67
N LEU A 92 13.31 -22.89 -17.84
CA LEU A 92 13.98 -22.44 -19.06
C LEU A 92 14.40 -23.65 -19.90
N SER A 93 14.06 -23.61 -21.18
CA SER A 93 14.55 -24.57 -22.18
C SER A 93 14.95 -23.89 -23.49
N GLY A 94 15.85 -24.52 -24.24
CA GLY A 94 16.24 -24.10 -25.59
C GLY A 94 17.12 -22.84 -25.68
N ALA A 95 17.55 -22.26 -24.57
CA ALA A 95 18.40 -21.07 -24.59
C ALA A 95 19.84 -21.43 -25.01
N THR A 96 20.45 -20.60 -25.87
CA THR A 96 21.89 -20.69 -26.17
C THR A 96 22.55 -19.35 -25.87
N VAL A 97 23.33 -19.29 -24.78
CA VAL A 97 24.04 -18.07 -24.37
C VAL A 97 25.31 -17.91 -25.22
N PRO A 98 25.46 -16.80 -25.98
CA PRO A 98 26.64 -16.57 -26.80
C PRO A 98 27.94 -16.60 -26.00
N ALA A 99 29.04 -17.01 -26.62
CA ALA A 99 30.37 -16.92 -26.02
C ALA A 99 30.70 -15.47 -25.64
N GLY A 100 31.22 -15.25 -24.43
CA GLY A 100 31.45 -13.91 -23.87
C GLY A 100 30.20 -13.04 -23.71
N GLY A 101 29.00 -13.61 -23.86
CA GLY A 101 27.73 -12.89 -23.93
C GLY A 101 26.79 -13.14 -22.75
N ALA A 102 25.63 -12.48 -22.80
CA ALA A 102 24.57 -12.62 -21.80
C ALA A 102 23.18 -12.65 -22.45
N CYS A 103 22.23 -13.25 -21.74
CA CYS A 103 20.83 -13.34 -22.11
C CYS A 103 19.97 -12.88 -20.94
N THR A 104 18.97 -12.06 -21.20
CA THR A 104 18.06 -11.55 -20.17
C THR A 104 16.64 -11.99 -20.45
N PHE A 105 16.05 -12.68 -19.49
CA PHE A 105 14.65 -13.07 -19.50
C PHE A 105 13.93 -12.33 -18.37
N THR A 106 12.66 -12.03 -18.57
CA THR A 106 11.80 -11.43 -17.56
C THR A 106 10.48 -12.18 -17.47
N PHE A 107 9.88 -12.12 -16.30
CA PHE A 107 8.54 -12.62 -16.03
C PHE A 107 7.95 -11.85 -14.86
N THR A 108 6.63 -11.94 -14.70
CA THR A 108 5.91 -11.36 -13.59
C THR A 108 5.61 -12.45 -12.58
N THR A 109 5.97 -12.26 -11.32
CA THR A 109 5.55 -13.11 -10.21
C THR A 109 4.29 -12.57 -9.58
N HIS A 110 3.33 -13.44 -9.26
CA HIS A 110 2.14 -13.13 -8.48
C HIS A 110 2.37 -13.54 -7.03
N VAL A 111 2.23 -12.58 -6.12
CA VAL A 111 2.39 -12.80 -4.68
C VAL A 111 1.10 -13.43 -4.14
N PRO A 112 1.16 -14.50 -3.33
CA PRO A 112 -0.03 -15.12 -2.78
C PRO A 112 -0.86 -14.16 -1.90
N PRO A 113 -2.16 -14.44 -1.71
CA PRO A 113 -2.98 -13.73 -0.75
C PRO A 113 -2.51 -14.01 0.69
N VAL A 114 -2.98 -13.20 1.65
CA VAL A 114 -2.58 -13.25 3.08
C VAL A 114 -2.62 -14.68 3.66
N ALA A 115 -3.68 -15.43 3.38
CA ALA A 115 -3.85 -16.80 3.88
C ALA A 115 -2.82 -17.82 3.38
N SER A 116 -2.15 -17.52 2.27
CA SER A 116 -1.21 -18.42 1.59
C SER A 116 0.23 -17.90 1.60
N LEU A 117 0.53 -16.87 2.40
CA LEU A 117 1.87 -16.33 2.49
C LEU A 117 2.84 -17.34 3.12
N PRO A 118 4.04 -17.51 2.54
CA PRO A 118 5.05 -18.37 3.14
C PRO A 118 5.59 -17.77 4.46
N PRO A 119 5.83 -18.61 5.48
CA PRO A 119 6.48 -18.18 6.71
C PRO A 119 7.93 -17.72 6.43
N PRO A 120 8.56 -16.92 7.31
CA PRO A 120 9.90 -16.35 7.08
C PRO A 120 10.97 -17.33 6.59
N GLY A 121 10.98 -18.57 7.08
CA GLY A 121 11.94 -19.60 6.68
C GLY A 121 11.74 -20.21 5.28
N ALA A 122 10.64 -19.89 4.59
CA ALA A 122 10.25 -20.50 3.31
C ALA A 122 10.12 -19.46 2.18
N ARG A 123 10.87 -18.34 2.26
CA ARG A 123 10.76 -17.18 1.35
C ARG A 123 11.88 -17.07 0.32
N SER A 124 12.66 -18.13 0.15
CA SER A 124 13.78 -18.15 -0.79
C SER A 124 13.34 -18.66 -2.14
N PHE A 125 13.78 -17.97 -3.19
CA PHE A 125 13.79 -18.52 -4.54
C PHE A 125 14.99 -19.45 -4.69
N SER A 126 14.90 -20.42 -5.59
CA SER A 126 15.99 -21.32 -5.94
C SER A 126 16.20 -21.37 -7.44
N ILE A 127 17.43 -21.70 -7.85
CA ILE A 127 17.78 -22.00 -9.23
C ILE A 127 18.45 -23.37 -9.22
N THR A 128 17.91 -24.29 -10.01
CA THR A 128 18.44 -25.65 -10.16
C THR A 128 18.76 -25.90 -11.62
N ALA A 129 19.95 -26.41 -11.91
CA ALA A 129 20.31 -26.79 -13.28
C ALA A 129 19.40 -27.92 -13.79
N SER A 130 19.03 -27.87 -15.07
CA SER A 130 18.31 -28.96 -15.70
C SER A 130 19.25 -30.15 -15.93
N THR A 131 18.72 -31.37 -15.75
CA THR A 131 19.44 -32.62 -16.00
C THR A 131 19.27 -33.15 -17.43
N ALA A 132 18.64 -32.37 -18.32
CA ALA A 132 18.49 -32.72 -19.72
C ALA A 132 19.87 -32.87 -20.41
N PRO A 133 20.01 -33.82 -21.36
CA PRO A 133 21.28 -34.05 -22.04
C PRO A 133 21.70 -32.83 -22.87
N ASN A 134 23.01 -32.71 -23.10
CA ASN A 134 23.64 -31.67 -23.94
C ASN A 134 23.49 -30.22 -23.44
N LEU A 135 23.21 -30.03 -22.15
CA LEU A 135 23.25 -28.72 -21.51
C LEU A 135 24.65 -28.38 -20.99
N ALA A 136 24.99 -27.10 -21.06
CA ALA A 136 26.16 -26.51 -20.43
C ALA A 136 26.04 -26.57 -18.90
N THR A 137 27.18 -26.58 -18.20
CA THR A 137 27.19 -26.60 -16.74
C THR A 137 26.76 -25.24 -16.16
N LEU A 138 25.80 -25.24 -15.24
CA LEU A 138 25.52 -24.08 -14.39
C LEU A 138 26.62 -23.96 -13.33
N SER A 139 27.57 -23.05 -13.56
CA SER A 139 28.77 -22.90 -12.72
C SER A 139 28.53 -22.12 -11.43
N ALA A 140 27.56 -21.20 -11.44
CA ALA A 140 27.12 -20.47 -10.26
C ALA A 140 25.70 -19.94 -10.45
N SER A 141 24.95 -19.84 -9.35
CA SER A 141 23.63 -19.24 -9.34
C SER A 141 23.40 -18.35 -8.14
N THR A 142 22.65 -17.26 -8.32
CA THR A 142 22.18 -16.41 -7.23
C THR A 142 20.69 -16.20 -7.36
N ALA A 143 19.96 -16.43 -6.27
CA ALA A 143 18.52 -16.24 -6.18
C ALA A 143 18.18 -15.40 -4.95
N PRO A 144 17.13 -14.56 -5.00
CA PRO A 144 16.79 -13.69 -3.90
C PRO A 144 16.02 -14.43 -2.79
N THR A 145 16.16 -13.92 -1.57
CA THR A 145 15.27 -14.23 -0.44
C THR A 145 14.46 -12.99 -0.11
N LEU A 146 13.14 -13.13 -0.04
CA LEU A 146 12.27 -12.01 0.34
C LEU A 146 12.50 -11.66 1.81
N LYS A 147 12.61 -10.36 2.09
CA LYS A 147 12.75 -9.82 3.45
C LYS A 147 11.42 -9.81 4.19
N GLY A 148 10.33 -9.60 3.47
CA GLY A 148 9.00 -9.48 4.04
C GLY A 148 7.94 -9.34 2.96
N PHE A 149 6.75 -8.93 3.39
CA PHE A 149 5.63 -8.60 2.52
C PHE A 149 5.04 -7.29 2.99
N LEU A 150 4.69 -6.42 2.05
CA LEU A 150 3.90 -5.24 2.33
C LEU A 150 2.41 -5.58 2.15
N GLY A 151 1.54 -4.82 2.81
CA GLY A 151 0.12 -4.83 2.53
C GLY A 151 -0.20 -4.38 1.11
N ALA A 152 -1.36 -4.77 0.62
CA ALA A 152 -1.92 -4.24 -0.61
C ALA A 152 -3.02 -3.23 -0.30
N THR A 153 -2.78 -1.99 -0.71
CA THR A 153 -3.72 -0.88 -0.58
C THR A 153 -3.81 -0.10 -1.88
N PRO A 154 -4.93 0.57 -2.18
CA PRO A 154 -5.03 1.46 -3.33
C PRO A 154 -4.03 2.61 -3.23
N GLY A 155 -3.22 2.80 -4.27
CA GLY A 155 -2.43 4.04 -4.44
C GLY A 155 -3.15 4.97 -5.41
N LEU A 156 -3.51 6.17 -4.98
CA LEU A 156 -4.27 7.13 -5.79
C LEU A 156 -3.51 8.44 -5.87
N TYR A 157 -3.31 8.96 -7.07
CA TYR A 157 -2.51 10.17 -7.30
C TYR A 157 -3.21 11.11 -8.28
N SER A 158 -3.00 12.40 -8.05
CA SER A 158 -3.32 13.52 -8.92
C SER A 158 -2.09 14.40 -9.00
N ASN A 159 -1.54 14.59 -10.19
CA ASN A 159 -0.32 15.34 -10.39
C ASN A 159 -0.59 16.55 -11.28
N THR A 160 -0.10 17.71 -10.84
CA THR A 160 -0.17 18.97 -11.57
C THR A 160 1.24 19.52 -11.73
N TRP A 161 1.60 19.92 -12.95
CA TRP A 161 2.90 20.53 -13.25
C TRP A 161 2.70 21.99 -13.62
N PHE A 162 3.39 22.88 -12.92
CA PHE A 162 3.42 24.29 -13.29
C PHE A 162 4.25 24.48 -14.56
N PRO A 163 3.89 25.47 -15.42
CA PRO A 163 4.75 25.87 -16.52
C PRO A 163 6.15 26.24 -16.00
N SER A 164 7.21 25.93 -16.75
CA SER A 164 8.59 26.22 -16.33
C SER A 164 8.90 27.71 -16.15
N THR A 165 8.02 28.59 -16.67
CA THR A 165 8.03 30.03 -16.46
C THR A 165 7.53 30.46 -15.08
N VAL A 166 6.77 29.61 -14.39
CA VAL A 166 6.28 29.84 -13.02
C VAL A 166 7.12 29.01 -12.06
N ARG A 167 8.10 29.65 -11.41
CA ARG A 167 9.02 28.99 -10.47
C ARG A 167 8.64 29.18 -9.00
N SER A 168 7.86 30.22 -8.72
CA SER A 168 7.39 30.52 -7.38
C SER A 168 6.08 31.31 -7.43
N VAL A 169 5.34 31.26 -6.32
CA VAL A 169 4.06 31.97 -6.11
C VAL A 169 4.05 32.57 -4.71
N ALA A 170 3.30 33.64 -4.49
CA ALA A 170 3.20 34.24 -3.15
C ALA A 170 2.29 33.41 -2.24
N ILE A 171 1.22 32.86 -2.81
CA ILE A 171 0.22 32.04 -2.10
C ILE A 171 -0.03 30.78 -2.91
N LEU A 172 0.03 29.64 -2.24
CA LEU A 172 -0.38 28.34 -2.79
C LEU A 172 -1.53 27.79 -1.95
N ASP A 173 -2.72 27.75 -2.54
CA ASP A 173 -3.92 27.19 -1.91
C ASP A 173 -4.18 25.79 -2.44
N LEU A 174 -4.15 24.81 -1.55
CA LEU A 174 -4.35 23.39 -1.84
C LEU A 174 -5.63 22.95 -1.15
N PHE A 175 -6.57 22.36 -1.90
CA PHE A 175 -7.89 22.03 -1.36
C PHE A 175 -8.04 20.52 -1.25
N ILE A 176 -8.59 20.08 -0.12
CA ILE A 176 -9.03 18.70 0.10
C ILE A 176 -10.48 18.72 0.56
N THR A 177 -11.33 17.96 -0.12
CA THR A 177 -12.71 17.71 0.30
C THR A 177 -12.90 16.21 0.50
N PRO A 178 -12.72 15.68 1.71
CA PRO A 178 -13.08 14.29 2.01
C PRO A 178 -14.61 14.16 1.88
N GLN A 179 -15.08 13.45 0.86
CA GLN A 179 -16.52 13.26 0.62
C GLN A 179 -17.14 12.24 1.58
N THR A 180 -16.31 11.37 2.16
CA THR A 180 -16.73 10.34 3.11
C THR A 180 -15.79 10.24 4.29
N ASP A 181 -16.32 9.83 5.43
CA ASP A 181 -15.54 9.40 6.58
C ASP A 181 -15.25 7.89 6.46
N PRO A 182 -14.00 7.47 6.23
CA PRO A 182 -13.68 6.06 6.10
C PRO A 182 -13.75 5.32 7.44
N GLY A 183 -13.84 6.01 8.59
CA GLY A 183 -13.88 5.44 9.93
C GLY A 183 -12.69 5.81 10.82
N PRO A 184 -12.84 5.62 12.15
CA PRO A 184 -11.94 6.20 13.14
C PRO A 184 -10.54 5.57 13.19
N ASN A 185 -10.31 4.43 12.52
CA ASN A 185 -8.97 3.81 12.43
C ASN A 185 -8.61 3.35 11.01
N SER A 186 -9.18 4.00 10.00
CA SER A 186 -8.99 3.60 8.61
C SER A 186 -7.61 3.94 8.05
N ASN A 187 -6.79 4.68 8.81
CA ASN A 187 -5.39 4.96 8.48
C ASN A 187 -5.20 5.55 7.08
N VAL A 188 -6.11 6.45 6.68
CA VAL A 188 -6.06 7.15 5.40
C VAL A 188 -5.46 8.51 5.60
N PHE A 189 -4.53 8.91 4.73
CA PHE A 189 -4.01 10.27 4.63
C PHE A 189 -4.26 10.84 3.24
N TRP A 190 -4.88 12.01 3.21
CA TRP A 190 -5.07 12.81 2.01
C TRP A 190 -4.02 13.92 2.03
N SER A 191 -3.12 13.87 1.06
CA SER A 191 -1.90 14.68 1.04
C SER A 191 -1.90 15.65 -0.14
N ASN A 192 -1.33 16.84 0.08
CA ASN A 192 -0.86 17.74 -0.96
C ASN A 192 0.67 17.88 -0.84
N GLN A 193 1.42 17.19 -1.68
CA GLN A 193 2.86 17.28 -1.76
C GLN A 193 3.29 18.41 -2.69
N VAL A 194 4.13 19.29 -2.18
CA VAL A 194 4.78 20.37 -2.95
C VAL A 194 6.22 19.95 -3.21
N ASN A 195 6.48 19.38 -4.39
CA ASN A 195 7.78 18.76 -4.69
C ASN A 195 8.94 19.75 -4.59
N SER A 196 8.72 21.01 -4.96
CA SER A 196 9.73 22.09 -4.84
C SER A 196 10.03 22.51 -3.40
N LEU A 197 9.15 22.22 -2.45
CA LEU A 197 9.38 22.43 -1.02
C LEU A 197 9.91 21.17 -0.33
N HIS A 198 10.03 20.05 -1.06
CA HIS A 198 10.38 18.76 -0.49
C HIS A 198 9.48 18.40 0.69
N GLY A 199 8.17 18.45 0.52
CA GLY A 199 7.27 18.10 1.62
C GLY A 199 5.81 18.15 1.26
N TYR A 200 4.96 17.99 2.26
CA TYR A 200 3.52 17.88 2.08
C TYR A 200 2.73 18.52 3.22
N THR A 201 1.47 18.83 2.93
CA THR A 201 0.46 19.19 3.94
C THR A 201 -0.85 18.48 3.63
N GLY A 202 -1.60 18.07 4.65
CA GLY A 202 -2.78 17.25 4.46
C GLY A 202 -3.50 16.90 5.75
N LEU A 203 -4.47 15.99 5.66
CA LEU A 203 -5.27 15.51 6.79
C LEU A 203 -5.44 13.99 6.78
N GLN A 204 -5.57 13.38 7.96
CA GLN A 204 -5.73 11.93 8.13
C GLN A 204 -7.10 11.58 8.72
N SER A 205 -7.56 10.36 8.51
CA SER A 205 -8.85 9.89 9.05
C SER A 205 -8.80 9.32 10.46
N THR A 206 -7.64 8.87 10.92
CA THR A 206 -7.52 8.18 12.20
C THR A 206 -7.69 9.15 13.38
N GLU A 207 -8.58 8.76 14.29
CA GLU A 207 -8.82 9.44 15.57
C GLU A 207 -7.68 9.12 16.53
N LEU A 208 -6.90 10.15 16.86
CA LEU A 208 -5.74 10.03 17.74
C LEU A 208 -6.01 10.64 19.11
N VAL A 209 -5.44 10.02 20.15
CA VAL A 209 -5.44 10.54 21.52
C VAL A 209 -4.00 10.54 22.04
N SER A 210 -3.56 11.68 22.58
CA SER A 210 -2.22 11.87 23.15
C SER A 210 -2.30 12.95 24.21
N ALA A 211 -1.54 12.77 25.29
CA ALA A 211 -1.43 13.79 26.34
C ALA A 211 -0.82 15.11 25.83
N THR A 212 0.09 15.04 24.84
CA THR A 212 0.82 16.22 24.34
C THR A 212 0.12 16.94 23.19
N GLU A 213 -0.65 16.21 22.39
CA GLU A 213 -1.24 16.72 21.14
C GLU A 213 -2.78 16.75 21.18
N GLY A 214 -3.38 16.31 22.29
CA GLY A 214 -4.83 16.31 22.54
C GLY A 214 -5.59 15.20 21.82
N VAL A 215 -6.76 15.49 21.26
CA VAL A 215 -7.65 14.51 20.62
C VAL A 215 -8.17 15.00 19.28
N GLY A 216 -8.40 14.05 18.36
CA GLY A 216 -9.11 14.25 17.10
C GLY A 216 -8.32 13.68 15.93
N LYS A 217 -8.80 13.98 14.73
CA LYS A 217 -8.12 13.68 13.48
C LYS A 217 -6.97 14.67 13.23
N GLN A 218 -5.90 14.22 12.59
CA GLN A 218 -4.67 15.01 12.46
C GLN A 218 -4.55 15.71 11.11
N PHE A 219 -4.10 16.95 11.17
CA PHE A 219 -3.59 17.73 10.05
C PHE A 219 -2.06 17.80 10.18
N LEU A 220 -1.35 17.71 9.06
CA LEU A 220 0.12 17.71 9.04
C LEU A 220 0.66 18.76 8.07
N PHE A 221 1.83 19.27 8.39
CA PHE A 221 2.73 19.98 7.49
C PHE A 221 4.15 19.47 7.76
N SER A 222 4.78 18.83 6.76
CA SER A 222 6.07 18.15 6.90
C SER A 222 6.97 18.50 5.73
N LEU A 223 8.19 18.94 6.01
CA LEU A 223 9.21 19.25 5.01
C LEU A 223 10.51 18.49 5.30
N TRP A 224 10.99 17.75 4.30
CA TRP A 224 12.27 17.05 4.31
C TRP A 224 13.43 18.05 4.23
N GLY A 225 14.54 17.72 4.88
CA GLY A 225 15.73 18.57 4.98
C GLY A 225 15.57 19.81 5.86
N ALA A 226 14.38 20.08 6.40
CA ALA A 226 14.13 21.20 7.28
C ALA A 226 14.85 21.04 8.63
N THR A 227 15.34 22.16 9.15
CA THR A 227 16.20 22.20 10.35
C THR A 227 15.59 22.94 11.52
N ALA A 228 14.47 23.63 11.31
CA ALA A 228 13.73 24.31 12.37
C ALA A 228 12.24 24.32 12.07
N ALA A 229 11.42 24.34 13.12
CA ALA A 229 9.98 24.47 13.03
C ALA A 229 9.42 25.20 14.25
N GLN A 230 8.29 25.89 14.07
CA GLN A 230 7.56 26.61 15.10
C GLN A 230 6.09 26.19 15.09
N PRO A 231 5.51 25.83 16.26
CA PRO A 231 4.09 25.57 16.38
C PRO A 231 3.25 26.78 15.93
N GLY A 232 2.11 26.49 15.31
CA GLY A 232 1.11 27.46 14.88
C GLY A 232 0.11 27.78 15.98
N THR A 233 -1.19 27.57 15.71
CA THR A 233 -2.28 27.94 16.63
C THR A 233 -2.19 27.16 17.96
N PRO A 234 -2.22 27.81 19.14
CA PRO A 234 -2.18 27.12 20.42
C PRO A 234 -3.56 26.60 20.85
N ALA A 235 -3.60 25.62 21.76
CA ALA A 235 -4.84 25.08 22.32
C ALA A 235 -5.72 26.15 23.00
N SER A 236 -5.10 27.20 23.56
CA SER A 236 -5.80 28.33 24.20
C SER A 236 -6.65 29.16 23.23
N ALA A 237 -6.52 28.96 21.91
CA ALA A 237 -7.38 29.59 20.92
C ALA A 237 -8.81 29.01 20.89
N GLY A 238 -9.05 27.89 21.58
CA GLY A 238 -10.39 27.27 21.67
C GLY A 238 -10.85 26.54 20.40
N ILE A 239 -9.96 26.35 19.44
CA ILE A 239 -10.21 25.63 18.18
C ILE A 239 -9.30 24.40 18.18
N GLY A 240 -9.84 23.18 18.14
CA GLY A 240 -9.03 21.94 18.13
C GLY A 240 -8.08 21.79 19.34
N ALA A 241 -7.01 21.01 19.17
CA ALA A 241 -6.12 20.62 20.27
C ALA A 241 -4.83 21.46 20.42
N GLY A 242 -4.60 22.41 19.50
CA GLY A 242 -3.33 23.14 19.40
C GLY A 242 -2.28 22.46 18.53
N SER A 243 -1.33 23.26 18.06
CA SER A 243 -0.22 22.86 17.21
C SER A 243 0.96 22.32 18.01
N TYR A 244 1.64 21.32 17.45
CA TYR A 244 2.90 20.80 17.96
C TYR A 244 3.86 20.49 16.80
N CYS A 245 5.15 20.80 16.96
CA CYS A 245 6.17 20.53 15.95
C CYS A 245 7.35 19.72 16.50
N THR A 246 7.96 18.92 15.63
CA THR A 246 9.18 18.15 15.90
C THR A 246 10.16 18.34 14.76
N VAL A 247 11.44 18.47 15.10
CA VAL A 247 12.56 18.43 14.16
C VAL A 247 13.34 17.16 14.44
N SER A 248 13.63 16.38 13.40
CA SER A 248 14.34 15.11 13.52
C SER A 248 15.56 15.07 12.62
N GLY A 249 16.68 14.57 13.16
CA GLY A 249 17.86 14.19 12.37
C GLY A 249 17.66 12.93 11.52
N SER A 250 16.56 12.20 11.76
CA SER A 250 16.11 11.04 10.98
C SER A 250 14.59 10.88 11.13
N ALA A 251 13.79 11.23 10.12
CA ALA A 251 12.35 10.98 10.16
C ALA A 251 12.06 9.47 10.03
N THR A 252 10.82 9.08 10.31
CA THR A 252 10.32 7.70 10.14
C THR A 252 10.43 7.18 8.70
N ASP A 253 10.53 8.07 7.71
CA ASP A 253 10.79 7.74 6.31
C ASP A 253 12.29 7.74 5.92
N GLY A 254 13.18 7.94 6.90
CA GLY A 254 14.63 7.89 6.74
C GLY A 254 15.31 9.22 6.39
N SER A 255 14.57 10.31 6.16
CA SER A 255 15.16 11.62 5.84
C SER A 255 15.15 12.58 7.04
N ALA A 256 16.22 13.33 7.28
CA ALA A 256 16.16 14.43 8.25
C ALA A 256 15.07 15.44 7.82
N GLY A 257 14.40 16.10 8.77
CA GLY A 257 13.34 17.05 8.45
C GLY A 257 12.57 17.55 9.66
N ALA A 258 11.53 18.32 9.39
CA ALA A 258 10.64 18.84 10.41
C ALA A 258 9.18 18.61 10.05
N GLN A 259 8.35 18.38 11.07
CA GLN A 259 6.91 18.20 10.93
C GLN A 259 6.19 18.98 12.01
N CYS A 260 5.07 19.59 11.62
CA CYS A 260 4.09 20.19 12.50
C CYS A 260 2.75 19.47 12.32
N ARG A 261 2.00 19.37 13.41
CA ARG A 261 0.72 18.69 13.44
C ARG A 261 -0.29 19.42 14.30
N TYR A 262 -1.55 19.23 13.94
CA TYR A 262 -2.69 19.85 14.59
C TYR A 262 -3.83 18.83 14.67
N ARG A 263 -4.53 18.71 15.80
CA ARG A 263 -5.72 17.86 15.88
C ARG A 263 -6.99 18.69 15.76
N TYR A 264 -7.80 18.30 14.79
CA TYR A 264 -9.06 18.95 14.46
C TYR A 264 -10.03 17.93 13.86
N GLU A 265 -11.29 18.06 14.23
CA GLU A 265 -12.34 17.13 13.86
C GLU A 265 -12.95 17.52 12.52
N TRP A 266 -12.27 17.11 11.45
CA TRP A 266 -12.77 17.35 10.10
C TRP A 266 -14.05 16.54 9.83
N GLN A 267 -14.91 17.09 8.99
CA GLN A 267 -16.21 16.58 8.63
C GLN A 267 -16.24 16.13 7.17
N ALA A 268 -16.88 15.00 6.89
CA ALA A 268 -17.10 14.57 5.51
C ALA A 268 -18.00 15.59 4.77
N GLY A 269 -17.72 15.81 3.50
CA GLY A 269 -18.37 16.82 2.66
C GLY A 269 -17.79 18.24 2.81
N HIS A 270 -16.98 18.51 3.84
CA HIS A 270 -16.37 19.81 4.04
C HIS A 270 -15.10 19.99 3.20
N THR A 271 -14.88 21.20 2.70
CA THR A 271 -13.70 21.57 1.91
C THR A 271 -12.72 22.33 2.77
N TYR A 272 -11.52 21.78 2.93
CA TYR A 272 -10.43 22.37 3.68
C TYR A 272 -9.40 22.98 2.73
N ARG A 273 -9.13 24.28 2.89
CA ARG A 273 -8.07 24.99 2.19
C ARG A 273 -6.80 24.99 3.03
N PHE A 274 -5.76 24.34 2.53
CA PHE A 274 -4.39 24.41 3.02
C PHE A 274 -3.65 25.51 2.26
N ARG A 275 -3.46 26.65 2.91
CA ARG A 275 -2.73 27.79 2.37
C ARG A 275 -1.27 27.72 2.82
N ILE A 276 -0.36 27.57 1.86
CA ILE A 276 1.07 27.70 2.07
C ILE A 276 1.52 29.11 1.67
N THR A 277 2.23 29.78 2.58
CA THR A 277 2.78 31.13 2.39
C THR A 277 4.15 31.26 3.06
N PRO A 278 5.00 32.19 2.62
CA PRO A 278 6.19 32.59 3.40
C PRO A 278 5.77 33.14 4.78
N ASP A 279 6.48 32.77 5.84
CA ASP A 279 6.26 33.34 7.17
C ASP A 279 7.10 34.60 7.37
N ALA A 280 6.50 35.76 7.07
CA ALA A 280 7.17 37.05 7.18
C ALA A 280 7.67 37.38 8.60
N ASN A 281 7.07 36.79 9.65
CA ASN A 281 7.49 37.02 11.03
C ASN A 281 8.79 36.28 11.38
N GLN A 282 9.09 35.19 10.66
CA GLN A 282 10.29 34.38 10.86
C GLN A 282 11.40 34.74 9.85
N GLY A 283 11.03 35.30 8.69
CA GLY A 283 11.95 35.76 7.66
C GLY A 283 12.13 34.78 6.49
N PRO A 284 13.09 35.04 5.58
CA PRO A 284 13.30 34.22 4.39
C PRO A 284 13.55 32.74 4.70
N GLY A 285 13.02 31.85 3.85
CA GLY A 285 13.16 30.40 3.99
C GLY A 285 12.19 29.73 4.97
N TRP A 286 11.36 30.50 5.66
CA TRP A 286 10.28 29.97 6.49
C TRP A 286 8.96 29.93 5.71
N PHE A 287 8.28 28.80 5.78
CA PHE A 287 6.97 28.61 5.17
C PHE A 287 5.96 28.18 6.21
N LYS A 288 4.74 28.71 6.12
CA LYS A 288 3.62 28.44 7.02
C LYS A 288 2.50 27.72 6.28
N SER A 289 1.89 26.72 6.92
CA SER A 289 0.64 26.09 6.47
C SER A 289 -0.53 26.51 7.36
N ASN A 290 -1.50 27.22 6.77
CA ASN A 290 -2.77 27.59 7.40
C ASN A 290 -3.90 26.73 6.82
N VAL A 291 -4.80 26.24 7.66
CA VAL A 291 -5.99 25.51 7.24
C VAL A 291 -7.20 26.39 7.50
N THR A 292 -8.13 26.44 6.54
CA THR A 292 -9.45 27.04 6.73
C THR A 292 -10.51 26.10 6.20
N ASP A 293 -11.56 25.82 6.97
CA ASP A 293 -12.78 25.21 6.43
C ASP A 293 -13.51 26.25 5.58
N VAL A 294 -13.57 26.02 4.28
CA VAL A 294 -14.15 26.96 3.31
C VAL A 294 -15.50 26.51 2.75
N THR A 295 -16.12 25.50 3.37
CA THR A 295 -17.37 24.88 2.90
C THR A 295 -18.50 25.89 2.74
N ASN A 296 -18.63 26.80 3.71
CA ASN A 296 -19.63 27.86 3.73
C ASN A 296 -19.03 29.24 3.38
N GLY A 297 -17.99 29.26 2.54
CA GLY A 297 -17.20 30.47 2.26
C GLY A 297 -16.00 30.61 3.20
N ALA A 298 -15.34 31.77 3.22
CA ALA A 298 -14.04 31.94 3.88
C ALA A 298 -14.08 32.14 5.41
N THR A 299 -15.21 31.87 6.07
CA THR A 299 -15.46 32.21 7.49
C THR A 299 -15.53 31.01 8.43
N GLY A 300 -15.21 29.80 7.96
CA GLY A 300 -15.14 28.62 8.83
C GLY A 300 -13.91 28.65 9.74
N ASP A 301 -13.78 27.62 10.58
CA ASP A 301 -12.64 27.47 11.48
C ASP A 301 -11.32 27.60 10.71
N SER A 302 -10.39 28.37 11.28
CA SER A 302 -9.07 28.63 10.70
C SER A 302 -7.98 28.49 11.75
N PHE A 303 -6.91 27.78 11.40
CA PHE A 303 -5.79 27.52 12.30
C PHE A 303 -4.49 27.35 11.51
N ASP A 304 -3.38 27.78 12.10
CA ASP A 304 -2.04 27.52 11.57
C ASP A 304 -1.57 26.16 12.10
N ILE A 305 -1.19 25.25 11.19
CA ILE A 305 -0.55 23.99 11.58
C ILE A 305 0.85 24.27 12.14
N GLY A 306 1.59 25.20 11.53
CA GLY A 306 2.93 25.62 11.97
C GLY A 306 3.75 26.20 10.83
N SER A 307 4.94 26.66 11.18
CA SER A 307 5.93 27.24 10.27
C SER A 307 7.23 26.42 10.27
N ILE A 308 7.81 26.17 9.10
CA ILE A 308 8.98 25.30 8.93
C ILE A 308 10.05 26.00 8.09
N TYR A 309 11.31 25.91 8.54
CA TYR A 309 12.49 26.48 7.88
C TYR A 309 13.21 25.45 7.00
N VAL A 310 13.39 25.78 5.72
CA VAL A 310 14.03 24.89 4.73
C VAL A 310 15.45 25.30 4.35
N GLY A 311 16.10 26.20 5.10
CA GLY A 311 17.51 26.54 4.86
C GLY A 311 17.76 27.39 3.61
N THR A 312 16.74 28.03 3.05
CA THR A 312 16.86 28.88 1.85
C THR A 312 16.65 30.35 2.19
N THR A 313 16.91 31.23 1.21
CA THR A 313 16.61 32.68 1.31
C THR A 313 15.35 33.04 0.51
N GLN A 314 14.50 32.06 0.21
CA GLN A 314 13.30 32.29 -0.61
C GLN A 314 12.26 33.09 0.17
N THR A 315 11.63 34.03 -0.54
CA THR A 315 10.56 34.90 -0.01
C THR A 315 9.21 34.64 -0.69
N GLN A 316 9.13 33.58 -1.50
CA GLN A 316 7.94 33.08 -2.17
C GLN A 316 7.94 31.55 -2.12
N VAL A 317 6.76 30.95 -2.24
CA VAL A 317 6.59 29.49 -2.26
C VAL A 317 7.14 28.95 -3.59
N PRO A 318 8.19 28.13 -3.60
CA PRO A 318 8.70 27.55 -4.83
C PRO A 318 7.71 26.50 -5.36
N VAL A 319 7.50 26.48 -6.68
CA VAL A 319 6.59 25.54 -7.34
C VAL A 319 7.23 24.94 -8.58
N SER A 320 6.93 23.66 -8.82
CA SER A 320 7.29 22.94 -10.03
C SER A 320 6.18 21.93 -10.36
N SER A 321 5.83 21.11 -9.37
CA SER A 321 4.73 20.17 -9.45
C SER A 321 4.12 19.95 -8.08
N ILE A 322 2.81 19.73 -8.08
CA ILE A 322 2.03 19.33 -6.92
C ILE A 322 1.59 17.89 -7.14
N SER A 323 1.86 17.02 -6.19
CA SER A 323 1.35 15.66 -6.18
C SER A 323 0.36 15.52 -5.03
N GLN A 324 -0.91 15.34 -5.36
CA GLN A 324 -1.96 15.09 -4.40
C GLN A 324 -2.23 13.59 -4.38
N TRP A 325 -2.22 12.98 -3.22
CA TRP A 325 -2.33 11.53 -3.14
C TRP A 325 -3.13 11.07 -1.92
N VAL A 326 -3.71 9.89 -2.05
CA VAL A 326 -4.38 9.17 -0.96
C VAL A 326 -3.54 7.96 -0.62
N GLU A 327 -3.11 7.89 0.64
CA GLU A 327 -2.35 6.77 1.17
C GLU A 327 -3.14 6.07 2.25
N TYR A 328 -3.07 4.74 2.23
CA TYR A 328 -3.54 3.89 3.32
C TYR A 328 -2.31 3.33 4.03
N PHE A 329 -1.99 3.82 5.23
CA PHE A 329 -0.78 3.41 5.96
C PHE A 329 -0.73 1.93 6.32
N ASP A 330 -1.87 1.25 6.22
CA ASP A 330 -2.00 -0.19 6.41
C ASP A 330 -1.18 -1.01 5.39
N TRP A 331 -0.59 -0.36 4.37
CA TRP A 331 0.43 -0.97 3.49
C TRP A 331 1.65 -1.48 4.26
N ASN A 332 1.94 -0.98 5.47
CA ASN A 332 3.04 -1.46 6.29
C ASN A 332 2.77 -2.81 6.98
N SER A 333 1.55 -3.34 6.84
CA SER A 333 1.14 -4.63 7.40
C SER A 333 0.96 -5.66 6.28
N SER A 334 1.71 -6.76 6.36
CA SER A 334 1.55 -7.92 5.45
C SER A 334 0.19 -8.61 5.55
N ARG A 335 -0.68 -8.16 6.44
CA ARG A 335 -2.04 -8.68 6.59
C ARG A 335 -3.10 -7.83 5.90
N THR A 336 -2.73 -6.70 5.30
CA THR A 336 -3.69 -5.82 4.63
C THR A 336 -3.91 -6.26 3.21
N SER A 337 -5.16 -6.56 2.85
CA SER A 337 -5.60 -6.76 1.47
C SER A 337 -6.44 -5.57 0.98
N CYS A 338 -6.58 -5.43 -0.34
CA CYS A 338 -7.43 -4.42 -0.96
C CYS A 338 -8.91 -4.53 -0.54
N ALA A 339 -9.37 -5.72 -0.13
CA ALA A 339 -10.73 -5.93 0.37
C ALA A 339 -10.92 -5.48 1.83
N SER A 340 -9.82 -5.41 2.60
CA SER A 340 -9.86 -5.00 4.01
C SER A 340 -9.75 -3.50 4.24
N VAL A 341 -9.42 -2.71 3.21
CA VAL A 341 -9.35 -1.25 3.36
C VAL A 341 -10.73 -0.60 3.28
N ALA A 342 -10.91 0.50 4.00
CA ALA A 342 -12.15 1.26 3.97
C ALA A 342 -12.33 2.02 2.64
N TYR A 343 -13.58 2.22 2.25
CA TYR A 343 -13.96 3.14 1.18
C TYR A 343 -13.48 4.56 1.48
N THR A 344 -12.89 5.20 0.48
CA THR A 344 -12.57 6.62 0.51
C THR A 344 -13.06 7.28 -0.76
N ASN A 345 -13.46 8.54 -0.63
CA ASN A 345 -13.72 9.44 -1.75
C ASN A 345 -13.24 10.82 -1.34
N ALA A 346 -12.31 11.39 -2.09
CA ALA A 346 -11.82 12.74 -1.83
C ALA A 346 -11.66 13.50 -3.14
N GLN A 347 -11.94 14.79 -3.06
CA GLN A 347 -11.67 15.73 -4.13
C GLN A 347 -10.50 16.64 -3.79
N PHE A 348 -9.75 16.98 -4.82
CA PHE A 348 -8.52 17.73 -4.73
C PHE A 348 -8.50 18.82 -5.80
N SER A 349 -8.05 20.02 -5.43
CA SER A 349 -7.76 21.08 -6.40
C SER A 349 -6.66 22.00 -5.89
N VAL A 350 -6.12 22.82 -6.79
CA VAL A 350 -5.01 23.72 -6.51
C VAL A 350 -5.31 25.09 -7.10
N ARG A 351 -5.01 26.16 -6.34
CA ARG A 351 -5.00 27.54 -6.80
C ARG A 351 -3.71 28.21 -6.36
N ALA A 352 -3.23 29.15 -7.15
CA ALA A 352 -2.02 29.89 -6.83
C ALA A 352 -2.17 31.37 -7.17
N TYR A 353 -1.46 32.21 -6.44
CA TYR A 353 -1.54 33.66 -6.59
C TYR A 353 -0.15 34.29 -6.55
N ASP A 354 0.05 35.33 -7.35
CA ASP A 354 1.25 36.15 -7.33
C ASP A 354 1.28 37.12 -6.13
N ALA A 355 2.34 37.91 -6.00
CA ALA A 355 2.50 38.85 -4.90
C ALA A 355 1.49 40.02 -4.92
N LEU A 356 0.84 40.26 -6.05
CA LEU A 356 -0.22 41.27 -6.19
C LEU A 356 -1.62 40.67 -5.93
N GLY A 357 -1.69 39.35 -5.70
CA GLY A 357 -2.94 38.62 -5.50
C GLY A 357 -3.63 38.18 -6.79
N ASN A 358 -2.98 38.33 -7.95
CA ASN A 358 -3.55 37.86 -9.22
C ASN A 358 -3.45 36.33 -9.29
N ALA A 359 -4.46 35.69 -9.88
CA ALA A 359 -4.46 34.26 -10.10
C ALA A 359 -3.33 33.86 -11.07
N VAL A 360 -2.54 32.88 -10.68
CA VAL A 360 -1.56 32.21 -11.53
C VAL A 360 -2.23 30.99 -12.16
N THR A 361 -2.03 30.78 -13.46
CA THR A 361 -2.60 29.62 -14.16
C THR A 361 -2.05 28.32 -13.58
N VAL A 362 -2.95 27.47 -13.08
CA VAL A 362 -2.66 26.13 -12.61
C VAL A 362 -3.18 25.13 -13.65
N PRO A 363 -2.33 24.30 -14.27
CA PRO A 363 -2.78 23.31 -15.25
C PRO A 363 -3.72 22.26 -14.66
N ALA A 364 -4.52 21.63 -15.52
CA ALA A 364 -5.41 20.55 -15.11
C ALA A 364 -4.61 19.35 -14.56
N PRO A 365 -5.10 18.68 -13.51
CA PRO A 365 -4.42 17.53 -12.94
C PRO A 365 -4.49 16.31 -13.86
N SER A 366 -3.42 15.52 -13.87
CA SER A 366 -3.41 14.15 -14.40
C SER A 366 -3.57 13.17 -13.26
N VAL A 367 -4.47 12.20 -13.40
CA VAL A 367 -4.75 11.21 -12.36
C VAL A 367 -4.21 9.83 -12.71
N THR A 368 -3.72 9.11 -11.71
CA THR A 368 -3.21 7.74 -11.87
C THR A 368 -3.53 6.89 -10.66
N VAL A 369 -3.71 5.59 -10.91
CA VAL A 369 -3.92 4.56 -9.88
C VAL A 369 -2.74 3.59 -9.91
N ASN A 370 -2.14 3.33 -8.76
CA ASN A 370 -1.08 2.32 -8.62
C ASN A 370 -1.67 0.90 -8.59
N LYS A 371 -0.93 -0.06 -9.14
CA LYS A 371 -1.35 -1.44 -9.43
C LYS A 371 -1.14 -2.44 -8.28
N THR A 372 -0.93 -1.97 -7.04
CA THR A 372 -0.90 -2.85 -5.86
C THR A 372 -2.24 -3.54 -5.64
N CYS A 373 -3.34 -2.92 -6.08
CA CYS A 373 -4.68 -3.49 -6.06
C CYS A 373 -5.22 -3.75 -7.47
N PRO A 374 -6.13 -4.73 -7.65
CA PRO A 374 -6.89 -4.87 -8.89
C PRO A 374 -7.67 -3.58 -9.22
N ALA A 375 -7.90 -3.33 -10.51
CA ALA A 375 -8.52 -2.08 -10.98
C ALA A 375 -9.92 -1.82 -10.38
N SER A 376 -10.64 -2.85 -9.93
CA SER A 376 -11.94 -2.71 -9.27
C SER A 376 -11.88 -2.05 -7.87
N TYR A 377 -10.68 -1.93 -7.28
CA TYR A 377 -10.47 -1.37 -5.94
C TYR A 377 -10.05 0.09 -5.93
N ALA A 378 -10.02 0.74 -7.09
CA ALA A 378 -9.59 2.13 -7.18
C ALA A 378 -10.18 2.80 -8.41
N ASN A 379 -10.54 4.06 -8.28
CA ASN A 379 -11.00 4.90 -9.38
C ASN A 379 -10.43 6.30 -9.20
N ALA A 380 -9.93 6.89 -10.28
CA ALA A 380 -9.44 8.26 -10.27
C ALA A 380 -9.91 8.97 -11.55
N SER A 381 -10.42 10.19 -11.39
CA SER A 381 -10.88 11.02 -12.50
C SER A 381 -10.51 12.49 -12.28
N ALA A 382 -10.45 13.26 -13.35
CA ALA A 382 -10.23 14.70 -13.29
C ALA A 382 -11.22 15.44 -14.19
N SER A 383 -11.81 16.51 -13.67
CA SER A 383 -12.70 17.38 -14.42
C SER A 383 -12.65 18.80 -13.87
N ASN A 384 -12.62 19.81 -14.74
CA ASN A 384 -12.63 21.22 -14.37
C ASN A 384 -11.58 21.62 -13.30
N GLY A 385 -10.36 21.06 -13.41
CA GLY A 385 -9.28 21.34 -12.45
C GLY A 385 -9.44 20.65 -11.08
N VAL A 386 -10.44 19.79 -10.92
CA VAL A 386 -10.67 19.00 -9.70
C VAL A 386 -10.36 17.54 -10.00
N ALA A 387 -9.48 16.93 -9.20
CA ALA A 387 -9.25 15.50 -9.21
C ALA A 387 -10.16 14.83 -8.17
N THR A 388 -10.79 13.72 -8.53
CA THR A 388 -11.56 12.84 -7.63
C THR A 388 -10.83 11.52 -7.50
N LEU A 389 -10.43 11.17 -6.28
CA LEU A 389 -9.69 9.96 -5.95
C LEU A 389 -10.54 9.08 -5.04
N ILE A 390 -10.89 7.88 -5.52
CA ILE A 390 -11.78 6.93 -4.85
C ILE A 390 -11.02 5.63 -4.60
N GLY A 391 -10.87 5.27 -3.33
CA GLY A 391 -10.28 4.01 -2.90
C GLY A 391 -11.36 3.05 -2.43
N GLY A 392 -11.23 1.79 -2.82
CA GLY A 392 -12.16 0.73 -2.44
C GLY A 392 -13.62 0.99 -2.82
N PRO A 393 -13.97 1.28 -4.09
CA PRO A 393 -15.33 1.66 -4.48
C PRO A 393 -16.40 0.60 -4.21
N GLN A 394 -16.01 -0.65 -3.95
CA GLN A 394 -16.92 -1.74 -3.59
C GLN A 394 -17.00 -1.98 -2.07
N GLN A 395 -16.12 -1.36 -1.28
CA GLN A 395 -16.04 -1.50 0.17
C GLN A 395 -16.99 -0.54 0.87
N SER A 396 -17.37 -0.81 2.11
CA SER A 396 -17.94 0.20 3.00
C SER A 396 -16.83 1.03 3.67
N ALA A 397 -17.21 2.04 4.46
CA ALA A 397 -16.33 2.54 5.51
C ALA A 397 -15.99 1.40 6.52
N ALA A 398 -14.90 1.54 7.27
CA ALA A 398 -14.64 0.69 8.43
C ALA A 398 -15.58 1.14 9.57
N GLY A 399 -16.72 0.49 9.67
CA GLY A 399 -17.81 0.93 10.52
C GLY A 399 -18.44 -0.16 11.38
N LEU A 400 -19.53 0.23 12.04
CA LEU A 400 -20.20 -0.61 13.02
C LEU A 400 -21.25 -1.50 12.34
N VAL A 401 -21.14 -2.80 12.54
CA VAL A 401 -22.24 -3.74 12.24
C VAL A 401 -23.07 -3.87 13.52
N LYS A 402 -24.30 -3.32 13.51
CA LYS A 402 -25.12 -3.17 14.72
C LYS A 402 -26.28 -4.16 14.73
N ALA A 403 -26.63 -4.72 15.88
CA ALA A 403 -27.88 -5.43 16.10
C ALA A 403 -28.39 -5.17 17.52
N ASN A 404 -29.69 -4.87 17.65
CA ASN A 404 -30.36 -4.65 18.95
C ASN A 404 -29.64 -3.63 19.85
N GLY A 405 -29.09 -2.55 19.27
CA GLY A 405 -28.34 -1.52 20.01
C GLY A 405 -26.92 -1.89 20.43
N ALA A 406 -26.44 -3.09 20.07
CA ALA A 406 -25.09 -3.56 20.29
C ALA A 406 -24.33 -3.71 18.96
N CYS A 407 -23.00 -3.83 19.04
CA CYS A 407 -22.11 -3.91 17.89
C CYS A 407 -21.43 -5.28 17.81
N LEU A 408 -21.30 -5.79 16.59
CA LEU A 408 -20.49 -6.96 16.29
C LEU A 408 -19.04 -6.70 16.70
N THR A 409 -18.48 -7.57 17.53
CA THR A 409 -17.13 -7.44 18.07
C THR A 409 -16.38 -8.76 18.09
N ALA A 410 -15.08 -8.71 17.81
CA ALA A 410 -14.15 -9.80 18.07
C ALA A 410 -13.70 -9.77 19.54
N THR A 411 -14.30 -10.61 20.39
CA THR A 411 -14.20 -10.48 21.86
C THR A 411 -12.81 -10.74 22.44
N SER A 412 -11.92 -11.37 21.67
CA SER A 412 -10.55 -11.67 22.10
C SER A 412 -9.48 -11.01 21.22
N GLY A 413 -9.86 -9.94 20.51
CA GLY A 413 -9.00 -9.20 19.59
C GLY A 413 -9.01 -9.75 18.16
N LEU A 414 -8.13 -9.22 17.31
CA LEU A 414 -8.02 -9.59 15.90
C LEU A 414 -7.03 -10.74 15.71
N ARG A 415 -7.53 -11.99 15.77
CA ARG A 415 -6.76 -13.21 15.48
C ARG A 415 -7.67 -14.35 15.04
N ASP A 416 -7.07 -15.39 14.46
CA ASP A 416 -7.78 -16.60 14.10
C ASP A 416 -8.41 -17.27 15.33
N GLY A 417 -9.66 -17.70 15.19
CA GLY A 417 -10.44 -18.35 16.25
C GLY A 417 -11.04 -17.38 17.28
N SER A 418 -10.84 -16.07 17.16
CA SER A 418 -11.50 -15.11 18.05
C SER A 418 -13.02 -15.16 17.89
N PRO A 419 -13.80 -15.34 18.98
CA PRO A 419 -15.25 -15.38 18.88
C PRO A 419 -15.83 -14.03 18.44
N ALA A 420 -16.82 -14.08 17.56
CA ALA A 420 -17.65 -12.94 17.21
C ALA A 420 -18.90 -12.92 18.10
N ALA A 421 -19.15 -11.79 18.75
CA ALA A 421 -20.31 -11.60 19.63
C ALA A 421 -20.85 -10.17 19.51
N LEU A 422 -21.93 -9.88 20.25
CA LEU A 422 -22.41 -8.51 20.43
C LEU A 422 -21.81 -7.89 21.69
N GLY A 423 -21.34 -6.65 21.56
CA GLY A 423 -20.81 -5.84 22.67
C GLY A 423 -21.27 -4.39 22.57
N ALA A 424 -20.86 -3.57 23.54
CA ALA A 424 -21.18 -2.14 23.53
C ALA A 424 -20.61 -1.47 22.27
N CYS A 425 -21.44 -0.66 21.61
CA CYS A 425 -20.99 0.13 20.47
C CYS A 425 -20.06 1.25 20.91
N PRO A 426 -18.98 1.52 20.16
CA PRO A 426 -18.18 2.73 20.35
C PRO A 426 -19.06 3.97 20.20
N THR A 427 -18.86 4.95 21.06
CA THR A 427 -19.43 6.29 20.96
C THR A 427 -18.34 7.29 20.58
N LEU A 428 -18.73 8.47 20.10
CA LEU A 428 -17.77 9.55 19.87
C LEU A 428 -16.96 9.87 21.13
N ALA A 429 -17.60 9.89 22.30
CA ALA A 429 -16.93 10.13 23.57
C ALA A 429 -15.91 9.03 23.90
N SER A 430 -16.24 7.75 23.68
CA SER A 430 -15.29 6.66 23.96
C SER A 430 -14.12 6.64 22.97
N VAL A 431 -14.36 6.96 21.70
CA VAL A 431 -13.29 7.11 20.69
C VAL A 431 -12.37 8.27 21.03
N ARG A 432 -12.92 9.42 21.45
CA ARG A 432 -12.11 10.55 21.92
C ARG A 432 -11.32 10.27 23.19
N ALA A 433 -11.77 9.32 24.01
CA ALA A 433 -11.04 8.93 25.22
C ALA A 433 -9.89 7.95 24.92
N SER A 434 -10.05 7.05 23.94
CA SER A 434 -9.15 5.89 23.75
C SER A 434 -8.44 5.83 22.39
N GLY A 435 -8.82 6.70 21.45
CA GLY A 435 -8.37 6.67 20.06
C GLY A 435 -9.10 5.60 19.23
N GLY A 436 -9.08 5.75 17.91
CA GLY A 436 -9.78 4.85 17.01
C GLY A 436 -9.23 3.43 17.01
N THR A 437 -7.91 3.26 17.15
CA THR A 437 -7.24 1.94 17.15
C THR A 437 -7.76 1.02 18.25
N HIS A 438 -8.20 1.57 19.39
CA HIS A 438 -8.75 0.80 20.50
C HIS A 438 -9.99 -0.02 20.09
N PHE A 439 -10.75 0.46 19.10
CA PHE A 439 -12.02 -0.12 18.66
C PHE A 439 -11.89 -1.02 17.42
N ASN A 440 -10.68 -1.37 17.00
CA ASN A 440 -10.43 -2.28 15.87
C ASN A 440 -11.28 -3.57 15.89
N PRO A 441 -11.51 -4.23 17.03
CA PRO A 441 -12.38 -5.42 17.09
C PRO A 441 -13.85 -5.17 16.70
N GLN A 442 -14.32 -3.92 16.70
CA GLN A 442 -15.69 -3.52 16.38
C GLN A 442 -15.83 -2.85 15.00
N LEU A 443 -14.73 -2.59 14.29
CA LEU A 443 -14.74 -1.91 13.00
C LEU A 443 -14.66 -2.94 11.87
N TRP A 444 -15.69 -2.94 11.03
CA TRP A 444 -15.89 -3.89 9.95
C TRP A 444 -16.03 -3.16 8.61
N VAL A 445 -15.47 -3.76 7.57
CA VAL A 445 -15.65 -3.41 6.17
C VAL A 445 -16.52 -4.49 5.55
N ALA A 446 -17.70 -4.10 5.04
CA ALA A 446 -18.44 -4.90 4.09
C ALA A 446 -17.73 -4.78 2.74
N ALA A 447 -17.04 -5.85 2.35
CA ALA A 447 -16.21 -5.87 1.16
C ALA A 447 -17.02 -6.31 -0.07
N GLY A 448 -16.62 -5.81 -1.24
CA GLY A 448 -17.25 -6.14 -2.52
C GLY A 448 -17.15 -7.61 -2.93
N ASP A 449 -16.25 -8.36 -2.30
CA ASP A 449 -16.08 -9.80 -2.52
C ASP A 449 -17.08 -10.67 -1.73
N GLY A 450 -18.00 -10.06 -0.98
CA GLY A 450 -19.01 -10.77 -0.18
C GLY A 450 -18.57 -11.06 1.25
N THR A 451 -17.39 -10.62 1.67
CA THR A 451 -16.91 -10.84 3.05
C THR A 451 -17.20 -9.65 3.97
N LEU A 452 -17.23 -9.92 5.28
CA LEU A 452 -17.19 -8.89 6.34
C LEU A 452 -15.82 -8.95 7.00
N GLN A 453 -14.97 -7.96 6.74
CA GLN A 453 -13.57 -7.97 7.18
C GLN A 453 -13.32 -6.94 8.28
N THR A 454 -12.51 -7.30 9.26
CA THR A 454 -11.85 -6.32 10.12
C THR A 454 -10.54 -5.86 9.49
N LYS A 455 -9.91 -4.84 10.09
CA LYS A 455 -8.53 -4.47 9.78
C LYS A 455 -7.60 -5.70 9.84
N SER A 456 -6.57 -5.76 8.99
CA SER A 456 -5.64 -6.91 8.88
C SER A 456 -6.27 -8.21 8.32
N SER A 457 -7.29 -8.07 7.48
CA SER A 457 -7.91 -9.16 6.71
C SER A 457 -8.32 -10.37 7.55
N TYR A 458 -9.04 -10.13 8.65
CA TYR A 458 -9.80 -11.19 9.32
C TYR A 458 -11.28 -11.09 8.95
N CYS A 459 -11.82 -12.18 8.46
CA CYS A 459 -13.19 -12.33 7.99
C CYS A 459 -14.07 -12.91 9.10
N LEU A 460 -15.30 -12.38 9.20
CA LEU A 460 -16.37 -13.05 9.92
C LEU A 460 -16.65 -14.39 9.22
N THR A 461 -16.47 -15.48 9.94
CA THR A 461 -16.63 -16.84 9.44
C THR A 461 -17.83 -17.49 10.12
N ALA A 462 -18.72 -18.06 9.30
CA ALA A 462 -19.88 -18.77 9.78
C ALA A 462 -19.45 -20.01 10.61
N PRO A 463 -20.18 -20.36 11.68
CA PRO A 463 -19.92 -21.60 12.41
C PRO A 463 -20.15 -22.79 11.49
N ALA A 464 -19.29 -23.81 11.63
CA ALA A 464 -19.52 -25.09 10.96
C ALA A 464 -20.87 -25.68 11.43
N PRO A 465 -21.61 -26.41 10.56
CA PRO A 465 -22.85 -27.05 10.95
C PRO A 465 -22.68 -27.92 12.21
N GLY A 466 -23.45 -27.64 13.27
CA GLY A 466 -23.39 -28.38 14.53
C GLY A 466 -22.26 -27.96 15.49
N ALA A 467 -21.45 -26.96 15.15
CA ALA A 467 -20.44 -26.42 16.06
C ALA A 467 -21.08 -25.69 17.25
N ALA A 468 -20.58 -25.97 18.46
CA ALA A 468 -21.01 -25.30 19.67
C ALA A 468 -20.42 -23.88 19.83
N GLY A 469 -19.27 -23.62 19.21
CA GLY A 469 -18.68 -22.28 19.12
C GLY A 469 -19.27 -21.56 17.91
N GLY A 470 -20.00 -20.47 18.15
CA GLY A 470 -20.64 -19.65 17.13
C GLY A 470 -19.69 -19.03 16.09
N ALA A 471 -20.13 -17.98 15.41
CA ALA A 471 -19.30 -17.27 14.43
C ALA A 471 -17.97 -16.80 15.04
N LEU A 472 -16.92 -16.82 14.24
CA LEU A 472 -15.55 -16.54 14.67
C LEU A 472 -14.80 -15.76 13.60
N LEU A 473 -13.65 -15.20 13.96
CA LEU A 473 -12.72 -14.61 13.00
C LEU A 473 -11.79 -15.67 12.43
N ARG A 474 -11.57 -15.64 11.11
CA ARG A 474 -10.45 -16.32 10.45
C ARG A 474 -9.79 -15.40 9.44
N THR A 475 -8.54 -15.67 9.13
CA THR A 475 -7.80 -15.04 8.05
C THR A 475 -8.63 -15.20 6.79
N CYS A 476 -8.86 -14.08 6.10
CA CYS A 476 -9.66 -14.07 4.88
C CYS A 476 -8.99 -14.93 3.81
N VAL A 477 -9.76 -15.83 3.22
CA VAL A 477 -9.35 -16.69 2.11
C VAL A 477 -10.23 -16.33 0.90
N PRO A 478 -9.65 -15.93 -0.25
CA PRO A 478 -10.44 -15.57 -1.41
C PRO A 478 -11.41 -16.68 -1.83
N GLY A 479 -12.71 -16.36 -1.88
CA GLY A 479 -13.76 -17.31 -2.29
C GLY A 479 -14.12 -18.38 -1.26
N GLU A 480 -13.55 -18.34 -0.05
CA GLU A 480 -13.87 -19.33 0.99
C GLU A 480 -15.34 -19.23 1.39
N ALA A 481 -16.03 -20.36 1.30
CA ALA A 481 -17.47 -20.41 1.30
C ALA A 481 -18.06 -19.91 2.63
N ASP A 482 -17.50 -20.37 3.76
CA ASP A 482 -17.98 -20.01 5.11
C ASP A 482 -17.69 -18.56 5.51
N GLN A 483 -16.94 -17.81 4.70
CA GLN A 483 -16.67 -16.38 4.88
C GLN A 483 -17.58 -15.49 4.02
N GLN A 484 -18.44 -16.07 3.18
CA GLN A 484 -19.30 -15.32 2.27
C GLN A 484 -20.67 -14.99 2.88
N TRP A 485 -21.01 -13.70 2.83
CA TRP A 485 -22.22 -13.11 3.37
C TRP A 485 -22.93 -12.28 2.30
N GLN A 486 -24.22 -12.52 2.14
CA GLN A 486 -25.10 -11.62 1.42
C GLN A 486 -25.82 -10.72 2.41
N VAL A 487 -25.72 -9.41 2.20
CA VAL A 487 -26.52 -8.43 2.93
C VAL A 487 -27.84 -8.24 2.20
N THR A 488 -28.94 -8.69 2.82
CA THR A 488 -30.29 -8.56 2.27
C THR A 488 -31.07 -7.54 3.09
N ALA A 489 -31.79 -6.62 2.44
CA ALA A 489 -32.62 -5.65 3.14
C ALA A 489 -33.69 -6.35 3.99
N GLY A 490 -33.84 -5.88 5.23
CA GLY A 490 -34.87 -6.34 6.14
C GLY A 490 -36.24 -5.72 5.85
N PRO A 491 -37.29 -6.18 6.55
CA PRO A 491 -38.64 -5.66 6.38
C PRO A 491 -38.82 -4.24 6.90
N GLN A 492 -37.90 -3.75 7.74
CA GLN A 492 -37.91 -2.39 8.27
C GLN A 492 -36.78 -1.54 7.65
N PRO A 493 -37.00 -0.24 7.39
CA PRO A 493 -35.96 0.65 6.89
C PRO A 493 -34.69 0.62 7.77
N GLY A 494 -33.52 0.50 7.14
CA GLY A 494 -32.23 0.47 7.84
C GLY A 494 -31.88 -0.86 8.51
N THR A 495 -32.77 -1.87 8.45
CA THR A 495 -32.47 -3.23 8.91
C THR A 495 -32.04 -4.11 7.74
N ALA A 496 -31.25 -5.13 8.05
CA ALA A 496 -30.70 -6.08 7.11
C ALA A 496 -30.57 -7.47 7.76
N GLN A 497 -30.50 -8.46 6.89
CA GLN A 497 -30.09 -9.83 7.19
C GLN A 497 -28.67 -10.05 6.67
N LEU A 498 -27.87 -10.74 7.46
CA LEU A 498 -26.57 -11.25 7.02
C LEU A 498 -26.73 -12.74 6.70
N VAL A 499 -26.92 -13.06 5.43
CA VAL A 499 -27.20 -14.41 4.94
C VAL A 499 -25.88 -15.11 4.60
N SER A 500 -25.59 -16.21 5.26
CA SER A 500 -24.45 -17.08 4.91
C SER A 500 -24.73 -17.74 3.56
N LEU A 501 -23.93 -17.43 2.53
CA LEU A 501 -24.15 -17.97 1.18
C LEU A 501 -24.16 -19.52 1.13
N PRO A 502 -23.27 -20.24 1.84
CA PRO A 502 -23.27 -21.71 1.77
C PRO A 502 -24.52 -22.37 2.32
N THR A 503 -25.17 -21.74 3.30
CA THR A 503 -26.27 -22.38 4.05
C THR A 503 -27.63 -21.75 3.76
N GLY A 504 -27.67 -20.54 3.19
CA GLY A 504 -28.88 -19.74 3.05
C GLY A 504 -29.49 -19.30 4.39
N ARG A 505 -28.74 -19.43 5.50
CA ARG A 505 -29.20 -19.10 6.86
C ARG A 505 -28.66 -17.76 7.31
N CYS A 506 -29.41 -17.09 8.18
CA CYS A 506 -29.10 -15.77 8.66
C CYS A 506 -28.27 -15.81 9.95
N LEU A 507 -27.25 -14.96 10.04
CA LEU A 507 -26.55 -14.71 11.29
C LEU A 507 -27.53 -14.06 12.27
N ALA A 508 -27.63 -14.60 13.48
CA ALA A 508 -28.48 -14.05 14.53
C ALA A 508 -27.87 -14.30 15.91
N PRO A 509 -28.22 -13.50 16.92
CA PRO A 509 -27.88 -13.77 18.31
C PRO A 509 -28.39 -15.14 18.76
N ALA A 510 -27.52 -15.91 19.41
CA ALA A 510 -27.80 -17.21 20.00
C ALA A 510 -27.19 -17.24 21.42
N GLY A 511 -27.93 -16.70 22.39
CA GLY A 511 -27.42 -16.45 23.73
C GLY A 511 -26.31 -15.40 23.72
N SER A 512 -25.14 -15.73 24.29
CA SER A 512 -23.95 -14.87 24.28
C SER A 512 -23.10 -14.98 23.01
N THR A 513 -23.51 -15.81 22.05
CA THR A 513 -22.79 -16.07 20.80
C THR A 513 -23.61 -15.66 19.58
N LEU A 514 -23.01 -15.75 18.39
CA LEU A 514 -23.70 -15.58 17.11
C LEU A 514 -23.80 -16.92 16.38
N GLY A 515 -24.99 -17.27 15.92
CA GLY A 515 -25.25 -18.54 15.23
C GLY A 515 -26.05 -18.35 13.94
N LEU A 516 -26.24 -19.45 13.21
CA LEU A 516 -27.03 -19.48 11.97
C LEU A 516 -28.46 -19.96 12.21
N GLN A 517 -29.43 -19.09 11.95
CA GLN A 517 -30.86 -19.35 12.12
C GLN A 517 -31.60 -19.27 10.77
N PRO A 518 -32.83 -19.84 10.64
CA PRO A 518 -33.64 -19.62 9.46
C PRO A 518 -33.88 -18.12 9.25
N CYS A 519 -33.75 -17.66 8.01
CA CYS A 519 -33.99 -16.26 7.70
C CYS A 519 -35.47 -15.92 7.87
N THR A 520 -35.75 -15.09 8.86
CA THR A 520 -37.09 -14.56 9.19
C THR A 520 -37.00 -13.07 9.51
N ALA A 521 -38.13 -12.39 9.64
CA ALA A 521 -38.17 -10.99 10.10
C ALA A 521 -37.41 -10.79 11.43
N ALA A 522 -37.41 -11.77 12.33
CA ALA A 522 -36.69 -11.71 13.61
C ALA A 522 -35.16 -11.75 13.47
N THR A 523 -34.63 -12.20 12.33
CA THR A 523 -33.19 -12.21 12.03
C THR A 523 -32.74 -11.00 11.20
N ALA A 524 -33.68 -10.16 10.77
CA ALA A 524 -33.42 -8.90 10.09
C ALA A 524 -33.12 -7.79 11.11
N VAL A 525 -32.07 -7.97 11.89
CA VAL A 525 -31.71 -7.10 13.02
C VAL A 525 -30.47 -6.27 12.77
N TRP A 526 -29.79 -6.49 11.65
CA TRP A 526 -28.48 -5.91 11.40
C TRP A 526 -28.58 -4.56 10.72
N ALA A 527 -27.77 -3.61 11.13
CA ALA A 527 -27.38 -2.47 10.31
C ALA A 527 -25.93 -2.69 9.87
N THR A 528 -25.65 -2.50 8.59
CA THR A 528 -24.29 -2.65 8.03
C THR A 528 -23.68 -1.29 7.70
N PRO A 529 -22.34 -1.16 7.69
CA PRO A 529 -21.69 0.09 7.37
C PRO A 529 -22.00 0.56 5.95
N GLY A 530 -22.31 1.85 5.80
CA GLY A 530 -22.40 2.52 4.49
C GLY A 530 -21.03 2.98 3.98
N LYS A 531 -21.03 3.90 3.01
CA LYS A 531 -19.79 4.48 2.45
C LYS A 531 -19.12 5.51 3.37
N SER A 532 -19.86 6.04 4.35
CA SER A 532 -19.33 6.97 5.35
C SER A 532 -19.65 6.44 6.74
N PHE A 533 -18.68 6.58 7.65
CA PHE A 533 -18.81 6.17 9.03
C PHE A 533 -19.83 7.04 9.78
N ALA A 534 -20.55 6.40 10.70
CA ALA A 534 -21.42 7.04 11.68
C ALA A 534 -21.42 6.22 12.97
N TYR A 535 -21.46 6.92 14.10
CA TYR A 535 -21.48 6.32 15.45
C TYR A 535 -22.76 5.58 15.77
#